data_AF-A0A3C1L6D9-F1
#
_entry.id   AF-A0A3C1L6D9-F1
#
_cell.length_a   1.000
_cell.length_b   1.000
_cell.length_c   1.000
_cell.angle_alpha   90.00
_cell.angle_beta   90.00
_cell.angle_gamma   90.00
#
_symmetry.space_group_name_H-M   'P 1'
#
loop_
_entity.id
_entity.type
_entity.pdbx_description
1 polymer ?
#
loop_
_entity_poly.entity_id
_entity_poly.type
_entity_poly.pdbx_seq_one_letter_code
_entity_poly.pdbx_strand_id
1 'polypeptide(L)'
;MEHFLLTRFNVRLADRPPASDQWLRDRLRLFTTFTVPSVQSQTCTEFRWLALCDEASPAWLREELAQVALLEPVWVHDAWSPGVPAEVVHELRAGADGLVITSRVDNDDAIARTYIARVQAAATEEGFVNFT
;
A
#
# COMPACT_ATOMS: atom_id res chain seq x y z
N MET A 1 11.68 8.64 -12.07
CA MET A 1 10.94 7.38 -11.88
C MET A 1 10.38 7.42 -10.48
N GLU A 2 9.08 7.18 -10.33
CA GLU A 2 8.43 7.11 -9.03
C GLU A 2 7.89 5.69 -8.82
N HIS A 3 8.11 5.09 -7.65
CA HIS A 3 7.61 3.76 -7.33
C HIS A 3 6.69 3.82 -6.12
N PHE A 4 5.44 3.43 -6.31
CA PHE A 4 4.44 3.30 -5.25
C PHE A 4 4.21 1.83 -4.92
N LEU A 5 4.54 1.44 -3.69
CA LEU A 5 4.11 0.17 -3.10
C LEU A 5 2.76 0.39 -2.45
N LEU A 6 1.75 -0.34 -2.88
CA LEU A 6 0.36 -0.16 -2.45
C LEU A 6 -0.09 -1.33 -1.58
N THR A 7 -0.67 -1.01 -0.43
CA THR A 7 -1.33 -1.98 0.44
C THR A 7 -2.79 -1.61 0.57
N ARG A 8 -3.70 -2.45 0.07
CA ARG A 8 -5.13 -2.28 0.29
C ARG A 8 -5.48 -2.80 1.69
N PHE A 9 -5.56 -1.91 2.67
CA PHE A 9 -5.62 -2.31 4.07
C PHE A 9 -7.03 -2.76 4.51
N ASN A 10 -7.97 -1.82 4.58
CA ASN A 10 -9.34 -2.08 5.04
C ASN A 10 -10.42 -1.27 4.29
N VAL A 11 -10.11 -0.78 3.10
CA VAL A 11 -11.07 -0.02 2.26
C VAL A 11 -12.44 -0.70 2.19
N ARG A 12 -13.51 0.10 2.21
CA ARG A 12 -14.88 -0.39 2.13
C ARG A 12 -15.15 -1.04 0.78
N LEU A 13 -15.75 -2.22 0.76
CA LEU A 13 -16.28 -2.84 -0.46
C LEU A 13 -17.79 -2.60 -0.48
N ALA A 14 -18.34 -2.13 -1.61
CA ALA A 14 -19.75 -1.72 -1.71
C ALA A 14 -20.74 -2.84 -1.28
N ASP A 15 -20.38 -4.09 -1.56
CA ASP A 15 -21.25 -5.25 -1.39
C ASP A 15 -21.00 -5.98 -0.06
N ARG A 16 -20.19 -5.38 0.85
CA ARG A 16 -19.80 -6.01 2.11
C ARG A 16 -19.95 -5.05 3.29
N PRO A 17 -20.27 -5.57 4.49
CA PRO A 17 -20.23 -4.74 5.68
C PRO A 17 -18.80 -4.23 5.92
N PRO A 18 -18.66 -3.06 6.60
CA PRO A 18 -17.35 -2.59 7.05
C PRO A 18 -16.63 -3.63 7.90
N ALA A 19 -15.29 -3.54 7.91
CA ALA A 19 -14.47 -4.39 8.76
C ALA A 19 -14.83 -4.20 10.25
N SER A 20 -14.97 -5.31 10.97
CA SER A 20 -15.22 -5.25 12.41
C SER A 20 -13.95 -4.83 13.17
N ASP A 21 -14.12 -4.26 14.38
CA ASP A 21 -13.00 -3.88 15.24
C ASP A 21 -12.06 -5.06 15.52
N GLN A 22 -12.63 -6.24 15.80
CA GLN A 22 -11.84 -7.47 16.00
C GLN A 22 -11.02 -7.83 14.77
N TRP A 23 -11.62 -7.78 13.57
CA TRP A 23 -10.88 -8.05 12.33
C TRP A 23 -9.75 -7.05 12.13
N LEU A 24 -9.99 -5.76 12.39
CA LEU A 24 -8.96 -4.72 12.25
C LEU A 24 -7.79 -4.95 13.20
N ARG A 25 -8.04 -5.38 14.45
CA ARG A 25 -6.99 -5.70 15.42
C ARG A 25 -6.17 -6.91 15.00
N ASP A 26 -6.82 -7.99 14.58
CA ASP A 26 -6.13 -9.17 14.07
C ASP A 26 -5.33 -8.86 12.81
N ARG A 27 -5.88 -8.02 11.92
CA ARG A 27 -5.22 -7.57 10.70
C ARG A 27 -4.01 -6.71 10.99
N LEU A 28 -4.13 -5.74 11.89
CA LEU A 28 -3.01 -4.91 12.34
C LEU A 28 -1.91 -5.76 12.99
N ARG A 29 -2.25 -6.80 13.75
CA ARG A 29 -1.27 -7.73 14.32
C ARG A 29 -0.46 -8.43 13.23
N LEU A 30 -1.11 -8.99 12.21
CA LEU A 30 -0.40 -9.64 11.08
C LEU A 30 0.47 -8.63 10.33
N PHE A 31 -0.08 -7.46 10.05
CA PHE A 31 0.61 -6.39 9.33
C PHE A 31 1.89 -5.95 10.04
N THR A 32 1.81 -5.67 11.34
CA THR A 32 2.96 -5.22 12.14
C THR A 32 3.97 -6.34 12.40
N THR A 33 3.53 -7.60 12.40
CA THR A 33 4.41 -8.76 12.61
C THR A 33 5.18 -9.15 11.34
N PHE A 34 4.54 -9.09 10.17
CA PHE A 34 5.09 -9.66 8.93
C PHE A 34 5.35 -8.61 7.85
N THR A 35 4.32 -7.86 7.45
CA THR A 35 4.42 -6.95 6.31
C THR A 35 5.34 -5.77 6.63
N VAL A 36 5.14 -5.10 7.76
CA VAL A 36 5.93 -3.93 8.18
C VAL A 36 7.43 -4.24 8.21
N PRO A 37 7.92 -5.28 8.91
CA PRO A 37 9.35 -5.60 8.90
C PRO A 37 9.89 -5.96 7.51
N SER A 38 9.08 -6.59 6.66
CA SER A 38 9.51 -6.97 5.30
C SER A 38 9.70 -5.77 4.38
N VAL A 39 8.87 -4.73 4.52
CA VAL A 39 8.97 -3.48 3.75
C VAL A 39 10.06 -2.58 4.33
N GLN A 40 10.18 -2.49 5.66
CA GLN A 40 11.22 -1.67 6.30
C GLN A 40 12.64 -2.22 6.08
N SER A 41 12.78 -3.52 5.78
CA SER A 41 14.07 -4.16 5.51
C SER A 41 14.48 -4.16 4.03
N GLN A 42 13.75 -3.43 3.17
CA GLN A 42 14.12 -3.28 1.76
C GLN A 42 15.50 -2.64 1.61
N THR A 43 16.32 -3.20 0.72
CA THR A 43 17.66 -2.67 0.43
C THR A 43 17.64 -1.41 -0.44
N CYS A 44 16.51 -1.13 -1.10
CA CYS A 44 16.26 0.11 -1.84
C CYS A 44 15.14 0.85 -1.13
N THR A 45 15.38 2.12 -0.78
CA THR A 45 14.42 3.01 -0.10
C THR A 45 13.78 4.03 -1.03
N GLU A 46 14.11 4.01 -2.32
CA GLU A 46 13.59 4.93 -3.33
C GLU A 46 12.18 4.51 -3.79
N PHE A 47 11.24 4.44 -2.86
CA PHE A 47 9.83 4.14 -3.10
C PHE A 47 8.95 4.79 -2.03
N ARG A 48 7.67 4.94 -2.33
CA ARG A 48 6.65 5.38 -1.37
C ARG A 48 5.72 4.23 -1.04
N TRP A 49 5.42 4.04 0.23
CA TRP A 49 4.54 2.96 0.68
C TRP A 49 3.20 3.50 1.15
N LEU A 50 2.16 3.27 0.36
CA LEU A 50 0.82 3.77 0.60
C LEU A 50 -0.08 2.68 1.17
N ALA A 51 -0.68 2.92 2.34
CA ALA A 51 -1.74 2.07 2.89
C ALA A 51 -3.10 2.69 2.61
N LEU A 52 -3.85 2.11 1.66
CA LEU A 52 -5.19 2.55 1.32
C LEU A 52 -6.17 2.03 2.39
N CYS A 53 -6.78 2.93 3.13
CA CYS A 53 -7.63 2.65 4.29
C CYS A 53 -9.01 3.29 4.13
N ASP A 54 -10.04 2.73 4.77
CA ASP A 54 -11.37 3.35 4.81
C ASP A 54 -11.31 4.64 5.67
N GLU A 55 -11.81 5.76 5.17
CA GLU A 55 -11.95 7.01 5.93
C GLU A 55 -12.79 6.81 7.22
N ALA A 56 -13.74 5.88 7.23
CA ALA A 56 -14.51 5.57 8.43
C ALA A 56 -13.74 4.75 9.48
N SER A 57 -12.43 4.50 9.28
CA SER A 57 -11.59 3.75 10.22
C SER A 57 -11.56 4.39 11.61
N PRO A 58 -11.58 3.57 12.68
CA PRO A 58 -11.57 4.08 14.05
C PRO A 58 -10.27 4.82 14.38
N ALA A 59 -10.35 5.79 15.28
CA ALA A 59 -9.21 6.63 15.69
C ALA A 59 -7.99 5.82 16.11
N TRP A 60 -8.19 4.75 16.88
CA TRP A 60 -7.10 3.88 17.33
C TRP A 60 -6.32 3.28 16.14
N LEU A 61 -6.97 2.91 15.04
CA LEU A 61 -6.27 2.37 13.87
C LEU A 61 -5.47 3.44 13.15
N ARG A 62 -6.02 4.66 13.06
CA ARG A 62 -5.34 5.83 12.48
C ARG A 62 -4.05 6.13 13.26
N GLU A 63 -4.15 6.13 14.59
CA GLU A 63 -3.03 6.36 15.49
C GLU A 63 -1.93 5.30 15.33
N GLU A 64 -2.30 4.01 15.31
CA GLU A 64 -1.36 2.91 15.13
C GLU A 64 -0.65 2.96 13.76
N LEU A 65 -1.39 3.19 12.67
CA LEU A 65 -0.81 3.28 11.33
C LEU A 65 0.12 4.49 11.18
N ALA A 66 -0.15 5.60 11.87
CA ALA A 66 0.71 6.77 11.87
C ALA A 66 2.06 6.54 12.59
N GLN A 67 2.17 5.52 13.45
CA GLN A 67 3.44 5.15 14.08
C GLN A 67 4.31 4.25 13.19
N VAL A 68 3.79 3.73 12.09
CA VAL A 68 4.54 2.82 11.20
C VAL A 68 5.49 3.63 10.32
N ALA A 69 6.79 3.48 10.56
CA ALA A 69 7.80 4.18 9.76
C ALA A 69 7.72 3.79 8.26
N LEU A 70 7.93 4.79 7.39
CA LEU A 70 7.83 4.74 5.92
C LEU A 70 6.41 4.57 5.36
N LEU A 71 5.42 4.24 6.20
CA LEU A 71 4.05 4.06 5.75
C LEU A 71 3.34 5.40 5.65
N GLU A 72 2.66 5.62 4.53
CA GLU A 72 1.78 6.76 4.29
C GLU A 72 0.32 6.26 4.22
N PRO A 73 -0.48 6.43 5.29
CA PRO A 73 -1.91 6.12 5.23
C PRO A 73 -2.64 7.05 4.27
N VAL A 74 -3.39 6.48 3.34
CA VAL A 74 -4.27 7.20 2.41
C VAL A 74 -5.71 6.82 2.74
N TRP A 75 -6.52 7.80 3.13
CA TRP A 75 -7.89 7.57 3.54
C TRP A 75 -8.86 7.75 2.37
N VAL A 76 -9.55 6.66 2.04
CA VAL A 76 -10.47 6.56 0.90
C VAL A 76 -11.90 6.78 1.41
N HIS A 77 -12.58 7.78 0.86
CA HIS A 77 -13.94 8.17 1.27
C HIS A 77 -15.03 7.26 0.68
N ASP A 78 -14.86 6.87 -0.58
CA ASP A 78 -15.84 6.08 -1.33
C ASP A 78 -15.58 4.57 -1.22
N ALA A 79 -16.56 3.78 -1.66
CA ALA A 79 -16.35 2.35 -1.78
C ALA A 79 -15.25 2.07 -2.81
N TRP A 80 -14.45 1.03 -2.54
CA TRP A 80 -13.36 0.60 -3.41
C TRP A 80 -13.83 0.36 -4.84
N SER A 81 -13.11 0.93 -5.78
CA SER A 81 -13.17 0.59 -7.20
C SER A 81 -11.77 0.23 -7.70
N PRO A 82 -11.65 -0.51 -8.82
CA PRO A 82 -10.36 -0.76 -9.45
C PRO A 82 -9.59 0.51 -9.87
N GLY A 83 -10.27 1.67 -10.00
CA GLY A 83 -9.67 2.95 -10.39
C GLY A 83 -8.97 3.67 -9.24
N VAL A 84 -9.37 3.44 -7.99
CA VAL A 84 -8.87 4.16 -6.80
C VAL A 84 -7.33 4.16 -6.70
N PRO A 85 -6.61 3.03 -6.89
CA PRO A 85 -5.15 3.04 -6.90
C PRO A 85 -4.53 3.99 -7.91
N ALA A 86 -5.09 4.05 -9.12
CA ALA A 86 -4.56 4.89 -10.19
C ALA A 86 -4.81 6.38 -9.90
N GLU A 87 -5.98 6.72 -9.37
CA GLU A 87 -6.33 8.08 -8.94
C GLU A 87 -5.40 8.56 -7.83
N VAL A 88 -5.23 7.76 -6.77
CA VAL A 88 -4.31 8.09 -5.66
C VAL A 88 -2.88 8.31 -6.15
N VAL A 89 -2.37 7.42 -7.01
CA VAL A 89 -1.03 7.55 -7.58
C VAL A 89 -0.92 8.78 -8.48
N HIS A 90 -1.96 9.08 -9.26
CA HIS A 90 -1.99 10.25 -10.14
C HIS A 90 -1.97 11.57 -9.36
N GLU A 91 -2.64 11.63 -8.20
CA GLU A 91 -2.65 12.81 -7.34
C GLU A 91 -1.33 13.00 -6.59
N LEU A 92 -0.69 11.90 -6.19
CA LEU A 92 0.51 11.93 -5.34
C LEU A 92 1.83 12.00 -6.10
N ARG A 93 1.86 11.72 -7.41
CA ARG A 93 3.07 11.80 -8.22
C ARG A 93 3.56 13.25 -8.34
N ALA A 94 4.87 13.45 -8.31
CA ALA A 94 5.48 14.78 -8.31
C ALA A 94 5.49 15.45 -9.70
N GLY A 95 5.30 14.68 -10.78
CA GLY A 95 5.33 15.19 -12.16
C GLY A 95 4.38 14.48 -13.12
N ALA A 96 4.08 15.15 -14.23
CA ALA A 96 3.27 14.57 -15.31
C ALA A 96 4.07 13.58 -16.17
N ASP A 97 5.39 13.79 -16.25
CA ASP A 97 6.30 13.08 -17.15
C ASP A 97 7.24 12.13 -16.39
N GLY A 98 7.41 10.92 -16.91
CA GLY A 98 8.34 9.91 -16.38
C GLY A 98 7.67 8.60 -15.98
N LEU A 99 8.47 7.54 -15.90
CA LEU A 99 8.01 6.20 -15.55
C LEU A 99 7.46 6.14 -14.11
N VAL A 100 6.20 5.70 -13.98
CA VAL A 100 5.54 5.40 -12.72
C VAL A 100 5.43 3.88 -12.58
N ILE A 101 5.96 3.35 -11.48
CA ILE A 101 5.86 1.95 -11.13
C ILE A 101 4.86 1.83 -9.99
N THR A 102 3.92 0.90 -10.12
CA THR A 102 3.07 0.48 -9.00
C THR A 102 3.32 -0.98 -8.69
N SER A 103 3.37 -1.31 -7.41
CA SER A 103 3.44 -2.68 -6.92
C SER A 103 2.44 -2.86 -5.80
N ARG A 104 2.03 -4.09 -5.51
CA ARG A 104 1.08 -4.39 -4.43
C ARG A 104 1.69 -5.37 -3.44
N VAL A 105 1.38 -5.18 -2.17
CA VAL A 105 1.63 -6.16 -1.11
C VAL A 105 0.42 -6.19 -0.19
N ASP A 106 -0.11 -7.38 0.06
CA ASP A 106 -1.20 -7.56 1.02
C ASP A 106 -0.69 -7.37 2.45
N ASN A 107 -1.57 -6.94 3.35
CA ASN A 107 -1.22 -6.55 4.72
C ASN A 107 -0.99 -7.73 5.68
N ASP A 108 -0.92 -8.95 5.16
CA ASP A 108 -0.50 -10.16 5.85
C ASP A 108 0.64 -10.91 5.14
N ASP A 109 1.15 -10.35 4.02
CA ASP A 109 2.25 -10.91 3.26
C ASP A 109 3.60 -10.28 3.63
N ALA A 110 4.67 -10.98 3.28
CA ALA A 110 6.04 -10.49 3.36
C ALA A 110 6.71 -10.54 1.99
N ILE A 111 7.46 -9.48 1.65
CA ILE A 111 8.24 -9.40 0.41
C ILE A 111 9.73 -9.63 0.66
N ALA A 112 10.44 -10.18 -0.33
CA ALA A 112 11.89 -10.33 -0.25
C ALA A 112 12.58 -8.98 -0.06
N ARG A 113 13.67 -8.91 0.71
CA ARG A 113 14.42 -7.68 1.00
C ARG A 113 14.94 -6.91 -0.23
N THR A 114 15.03 -7.57 -1.38
CA THR A 114 15.48 -6.96 -2.65
C THR A 114 14.33 -6.72 -3.62
N TYR A 115 13.07 -6.88 -3.18
CA TYR A 115 11.88 -6.82 -4.05
C TYR A 115 11.81 -5.49 -4.80
N ILE A 116 11.88 -4.37 -4.07
CA ILE A 116 11.78 -3.02 -4.67
C ILE A 116 12.89 -2.83 -5.72
N ALA A 117 14.14 -3.11 -5.37
CA ALA A 117 15.28 -2.96 -6.27
C ALA A 117 15.12 -3.81 -7.55
N ARG A 118 14.59 -5.04 -7.42
CA ARG A 118 14.38 -5.95 -8.55
C ARG A 118 13.25 -5.48 -9.46
N VAL A 119 12.16 -4.98 -8.89
CA VAL A 119 11.05 -4.42 -9.68
C VAL A 119 11.54 -3.19 -10.46
N GLN A 120 12.23 -2.27 -9.80
CA GLN A 120 12.77 -1.07 -10.43
C GLN A 120 13.76 -1.39 -11.56
N ALA A 121 14.66 -2.35 -11.35
CA ALA A 121 15.61 -2.77 -12.37
C ALA A 121 14.96 -3.48 -13.58
N ALA A 122 13.80 -4.10 -13.38
CA ALA A 122 13.06 -4.79 -14.44
C ALA A 122 12.03 -3.90 -15.15
N ALA A 123 11.70 -2.74 -14.57
CA ALA A 123 10.69 -1.85 -15.12
C ALA A 123 11.18 -1.18 -16.41
N THR A 124 10.36 -1.27 -17.46
CA THR A 124 10.57 -0.61 -18.75
C THR A 124 9.32 0.18 -19.10
N GLU A 125 9.43 1.13 -20.04
CA GLU A 125 8.31 2.01 -20.45
C GLU A 125 7.09 1.26 -21.02
N GLU A 126 7.23 -0.02 -21.40
CA GLU A 126 6.18 -0.85 -22.00
C GLU A 126 5.69 -2.01 -21.10
N GLY A 127 6.09 -2.08 -19.83
CA GLY A 127 5.92 -3.27 -19.00
C GLY A 127 4.86 -3.19 -17.90
N PHE A 128 3.83 -4.04 -17.95
CA PHE A 128 3.09 -4.48 -16.77
C PHE A 128 3.76 -5.74 -16.21
N VAL A 129 4.42 -5.64 -15.05
CA VAL A 129 5.05 -6.78 -14.37
C VAL A 129 4.20 -7.17 -13.17
N ASN A 130 3.46 -8.27 -13.29
CA ASN A 130 2.67 -8.85 -12.20
C ASN A 130 3.31 -10.16 -11.73
N PHE A 131 3.69 -10.19 -10.46
CA PHE A 131 4.10 -11.42 -9.77
C PHE A 131 2.87 -11.90 -8.98
N THR A 132 2.11 -12.82 -9.57
CA THR A 132 1.06 -13.60 -8.89
C THR A 132 1.64 -14.82 -8.20
#